data_AF-A0A2M7SRR1-F1
#
_entry.id   AF-A0A2M7SRR1-F1
#
_cell.length_a   1.000
_cell.length_b   1.000
_cell.length_c   1.000
_cell.angle_alpha   90.00
_cell.angle_beta   90.00
_cell.angle_gamma   90.00
#
_symmetry.space_group_name_H-M   'P 1'
#
loop_
_entity.id
_entity.type
_entity.pdbx_description
1 polymer ?
#
loop_
_entity_poly.entity_id
_entity_poly.type
_entity_poly.pdbx_seq_one_letter_code
_entity_poly.pdbx_strand_id
1 'polypeptide(L)'
;AEGLVRNFLSTQEKDGFVDCRPGLAGQRGRWLSPPVLACLAWQAYQATENEAFLAEVFPPLLAFFQAWFAPAHDRDGDGVPEWDHPLQTGFEDNPAFNLWHAWAQGVD
;
A
#
# COMPACT_ATOMS: atom_id res chain seq x y z
N ALA A 1 11.40 -10.57 -6.96
CA ALA A 1 10.16 -10.11 -6.33
C ALA A 1 10.17 -10.32 -4.81
N GLU A 2 10.53 -11.51 -4.30
CA GLU A 2 10.53 -11.78 -2.85
C GLU A 2 11.31 -10.78 -1.99
N GLY A 3 12.53 -10.40 -2.40
CA GLY A 3 13.34 -9.43 -1.66
C GLY A 3 12.70 -8.03 -1.57
N LEU A 4 11.92 -7.63 -2.57
CA LEU A 4 11.20 -6.37 -2.56
C LEU A 4 10.05 -6.41 -1.54
N VAL A 5 9.28 -7.51 -1.52
CA VAL A 5 8.23 -7.74 -0.51
C VAL A 5 8.83 -7.68 0.90
N ARG A 6 9.94 -8.39 1.13
CA ARG A 6 10.64 -8.36 2.43
C ARG A 6 11.10 -6.95 2.82
N ASN A 7 11.61 -6.16 1.87
CA ASN A 7 12.03 -4.79 2.14
C ASN A 7 10.85 -3.92 2.62
N PHE A 8 9.71 -3.95 1.92
CA PHE A 8 8.51 -3.24 2.38
C PHE A 8 8.07 -3.70 3.76
N LEU A 9 7.92 -5.01 3.96
CA LEU A 9 7.50 -5.58 5.25
C LEU A 9 8.48 -5.31 6.40
N SER A 10 9.77 -5.09 6.11
CA SER A 10 10.76 -4.71 7.13
C SER A 10 10.47 -3.37 7.80
N THR A 11 9.63 -2.54 7.18
CA THR A 11 9.20 -1.24 7.73
C THR A 11 7.86 -1.31 8.47
N GLN A 12 7.29 -2.52 8.60
CA GLN A 12 5.98 -2.71 9.21
C GLN A 12 5.97 -2.31 10.69
N GLU A 13 4.98 -1.51 11.08
CA GLU A 13 4.72 -1.14 12.46
C GLU A 13 3.81 -2.17 13.16
N LYS A 14 3.65 -2.05 14.48
CA LYS A 14 2.93 -3.05 15.29
C LYS A 14 1.44 -3.18 14.94
N ASP A 15 0.86 -2.15 14.35
CA ASP A 15 -0.53 -2.09 13.90
C ASP A 15 -0.71 -2.62 12.46
N GLY A 16 0.36 -3.07 11.81
CA GLY A 16 0.34 -3.55 10.44
C GLY A 16 0.68 -2.48 9.40
N PHE A 17 0.84 -1.20 9.77
CA PHE A 17 1.19 -0.13 8.85
C PHE A 17 2.50 -0.41 8.12
N VAL A 18 2.50 -0.28 6.79
CA VAL A 18 3.70 -0.37 5.94
C VAL A 18 3.83 0.92 5.15
N ASP A 19 5.00 1.56 5.21
CA ASP A 19 5.21 2.86 4.54
C ASP A 19 5.20 2.70 3.01
N CYS A 20 4.56 3.64 2.30
CA CYS A 20 4.49 3.64 0.84
C CYS A 20 5.82 3.97 0.13
N ARG A 21 6.80 4.53 0.85
CA ARG A 21 8.14 4.84 0.35
C ARG A 21 9.19 4.49 1.40
N PRO A 22 9.49 3.21 1.60
CA PRO A 22 10.56 2.78 2.48
C PRO A 22 11.92 3.10 1.82
N GLY A 23 12.44 4.31 2.07
CA GLY A 23 13.72 4.71 1.51
C GLY A 23 14.89 4.09 2.28
N LEU A 24 15.94 3.68 1.56
CA LEU A 24 17.14 3.03 2.13
C LEU A 24 17.87 3.88 3.20
N ALA A 25 17.63 5.20 3.23
CA ALA A 25 18.18 6.14 4.20
C ALA A 25 17.16 6.58 5.28
N GLY A 26 16.07 5.84 5.48
CA GLY A 26 15.03 6.18 6.45
C GLY A 26 14.04 7.25 5.98
N GLN A 27 13.99 7.52 4.67
CA GLN A 27 12.93 8.33 4.09
C GLN A 27 11.59 7.59 4.27
N ARG A 28 10.54 8.34 4.61
CA ARG A 28 9.21 7.81 4.89
C ARG A 28 8.18 8.65 4.17
N GLY A 29 7.32 8.01 3.39
CA GLY A 29 6.14 8.62 2.81
C GLY A 29 5.09 8.96 3.86
N ARG A 30 5.11 8.23 5.00
CA ARG A 30 4.15 8.35 6.13
C ARG A 30 2.70 8.06 5.76
N TRP A 31 2.47 7.49 4.58
CA TRP A 31 1.18 7.01 4.13
C TRP A 31 1.24 5.50 3.98
N LEU A 32 0.11 4.84 4.21
CA LEU A 32 0.00 3.40 4.07
C LEU A 32 0.29 3.01 2.62
N SER A 33 1.14 2.01 2.42
CA SER A 33 1.44 1.49 1.09
C SER A 33 0.16 0.97 0.41
N PRO A 34 0.04 1.09 -0.92
CA PRO A 34 -1.09 0.52 -1.65
C PRO A 34 -1.19 -0.99 -1.41
N PRO A 35 -2.40 -1.58 -1.37
CA PRO A 35 -2.63 -2.97 -0.99
C PRO A 35 -2.24 -3.98 -2.10
N VAL A 36 -1.18 -3.69 -2.86
CA VAL A 36 -0.67 -4.50 -3.99
C VAL A 36 0.46 -5.44 -3.59
N LEU A 37 1.00 -5.31 -2.37
CA LEU A 37 2.10 -6.17 -1.88
C LEU A 37 1.70 -7.65 -1.83
N ALA A 38 0.43 -7.96 -1.52
CA ALA A 38 -0.08 -9.33 -1.53
C ALA A 38 -0.07 -9.93 -2.96
N CYS A 39 -0.43 -9.13 -3.97
CA CYS A 39 -0.34 -9.56 -5.37
C CYS A 39 1.11 -9.82 -5.77
N LEU A 40 2.05 -8.96 -5.37
CA LEU A 40 3.47 -9.14 -5.66
C LEU A 40 4.04 -10.40 -4.98
N ALA A 41 3.64 -10.68 -3.73
CA ALA A 41 4.04 -11.89 -3.02
C ALA A 41 3.49 -13.15 -3.71
N TRP A 42 2.23 -13.13 -4.15
CA TRP A 42 1.63 -14.22 -4.90
C TRP A 42 2.35 -14.47 -6.24
N GLN A 43 2.62 -13.41 -7.01
CA GLN A 43 3.38 -13.50 -8.26
C GLN A 43 4.80 -14.04 -8.04
N ALA A 44 5.45 -13.65 -6.94
CA ALA A 44 6.76 -14.18 -6.58
C ALA A 44 6.68 -15.70 -6.34
N TYR A 45 5.72 -16.15 -5.52
CA TYR A 45 5.50 -17.57 -5.26
C TYR A 45 5.17 -18.35 -6.53
N GLN A 46 4.32 -17.84 -7.42
CA GLN A 46 4.01 -18.51 -8.69
C GLN A 46 5.25 -18.72 -9.59
N ALA A 47 6.27 -17.88 -9.44
CA ALA A 47 7.50 -17.99 -10.21
C ALA A 47 8.58 -18.86 -9.52
N THR A 48 8.57 -18.95 -8.18
CA THR A 48 9.63 -19.62 -7.41
C THR A 48 9.18 -20.92 -6.72
N GLU A 49 7.88 -21.12 -6.57
CA GLU A 49 7.24 -22.18 -5.78
C GLU A 49 7.76 -22.25 -4.33
N ASN A 50 8.28 -21.13 -3.82
CA ASN A 50 8.90 -21.05 -2.50
C ASN A 50 7.84 -20.94 -1.40
N GLU A 51 7.35 -22.07 -0.91
CA GLU A 51 6.35 -22.11 0.18
C GLU A 51 6.87 -21.51 1.49
N ALA A 52 8.17 -21.63 1.77
CA ALA A 52 8.77 -21.06 2.97
C ALA A 52 8.69 -19.53 2.96
N PHE A 53 8.94 -18.90 1.80
CA PHE A 53 8.72 -17.47 1.62
C PHE A 53 7.25 -17.11 1.83
N LEU A 54 6.31 -17.87 1.27
CA LEU A 54 4.88 -17.56 1.41
C LEU A 54 4.42 -17.65 2.88
N ALA A 55 4.85 -18.67 3.60
CA ALA A 55 4.58 -18.84 5.03
C ALA A 55 5.22 -17.72 5.87
N GLU A 56 6.42 -17.27 5.51
CA GLU A 56 7.13 -16.16 6.14
C GLU A 56 6.36 -14.83 6.00
N VAL A 57 5.90 -14.50 4.79
CA VAL A 57 5.30 -13.18 4.52
C VAL A 57 3.79 -13.12 4.75
N PHE A 58 3.10 -14.24 4.86
CA PHE A 58 1.63 -14.23 4.99
C PHE A 58 1.12 -13.50 6.25
N PRO A 59 1.60 -13.79 7.49
CA PRO A 59 1.14 -13.07 8.68
C PRO A 59 1.33 -11.55 8.61
N PRO A 60 2.52 -11.00 8.24
CA PRO A 60 2.69 -9.56 8.13
C PRO A 60 1.89 -8.96 6.96
N LEU A 61 1.71 -9.65 5.84
CA LEU A 61 0.83 -9.19 4.76
C LEU A 61 -0.64 -9.09 5.21
N LEU A 62 -1.12 -10.05 6.02
CA LEU A 62 -2.47 -10.01 6.55
C LEU A 62 -2.66 -8.81 7.48
N ALA A 63 -1.73 -8.57 8.40
CA ALA A 63 -1.76 -7.39 9.28
C ALA A 63 -1.75 -6.09 8.47
N PHE A 64 -0.93 -6.02 7.42
CA PHE A 64 -0.90 -4.88 6.50
C PHE A 64 -2.22 -4.67 5.76
N PHE A 65 -2.84 -5.75 5.28
CA PHE A 65 -4.14 -5.64 4.61
C PHE A 65 -5.25 -5.22 5.59
N GLN A 66 -5.21 -5.70 6.83
CA GLN A 66 -6.14 -5.28 7.89
C GLN A 66 -5.95 -3.81 8.28
N ALA A 67 -4.73 -3.26 8.19
CA ALA A 67 -4.48 -1.85 8.47
C ALA A 67 -5.33 -0.92 7.58
N TRP A 68 -5.61 -1.31 6.32
CA TRP A 68 -6.50 -0.54 5.44
C TRP A 68 -7.94 -0.43 5.96
N PHE A 69 -8.41 -1.36 6.78
CA PHE A 69 -9.74 -1.35 7.37
C PHE A 69 -9.77 -0.76 8.79
N ALA A 70 -8.66 -0.19 9.26
CA ALA A 70 -8.63 0.50 10.53
C ALA A 70 -9.46 1.80 10.43
N PRO A 71 -10.05 2.30 11.53
CA PRO A 71 -10.82 3.55 11.53
C PRO A 71 -10.08 4.78 11.00
N ALA A 72 -8.75 4.76 10.95
CA ALA A 72 -7.94 5.81 10.34
C ALA A 72 -8.12 5.90 8.81
N HIS A 73 -8.44 4.77 8.18
CA HIS A 73 -8.57 4.57 6.74
C HIS A 73 -9.97 4.09 6.33
N ASP A 74 -10.93 4.02 7.24
CA ASP A 74 -12.37 3.79 6.98
C ASP A 74 -13.12 4.84 7.82
N ARG A 75 -13.17 6.08 7.31
CA ARG A 75 -13.51 7.25 8.14
C ARG A 75 -15.01 7.42 8.27
N ASP A 76 -15.76 7.01 7.25
CA ASP A 76 -17.22 6.96 7.30
C ASP A 76 -17.77 5.65 7.89
N GLY A 77 -16.92 4.63 8.05
CA GLY A 77 -17.27 3.38 8.72
C GLY A 77 -18.17 2.49 7.87
N ASP A 78 -18.14 2.63 6.55
CA ASP A 78 -18.92 1.81 5.62
C ASP A 78 -18.24 0.45 5.30
N GLY A 79 -17.03 0.24 5.82
CA GLY A 79 -16.23 -0.96 5.60
C GLY A 79 -15.42 -0.94 4.31
N VAL A 80 -15.37 0.20 3.60
CA VAL A 80 -14.56 0.41 2.41
C VAL A 80 -13.36 1.29 2.77
N PRO A 81 -12.13 0.83 2.52
CA PRO A 81 -10.94 1.63 2.79
C PRO A 81 -10.86 2.87 1.89
N GLU A 82 -10.48 4.00 2.49
CA GLU A 82 -10.25 5.31 1.90
C GLU A 82 -8.75 5.60 1.74
N TRP A 83 -8.40 6.24 0.62
CA TRP A 83 -7.06 6.79 0.44
C TRP A 83 -6.85 8.03 1.32
N ASP A 84 -5.65 8.18 1.88
CA ASP A 84 -5.27 9.39 2.63
C ASP A 84 -4.68 10.48 1.74
N HIS A 85 -3.99 10.07 0.67
CA HIS A 85 -3.27 10.98 -0.20
C HIS A 85 -3.19 10.45 -1.65
N PRO A 86 -3.37 11.31 -2.69
CA PRO A 86 -3.29 10.87 -4.10
C PRO A 86 -2.00 10.16 -4.47
N LEU A 87 -0.86 10.51 -3.84
CA LEU A 87 0.42 9.81 -4.03
C LEU A 87 0.38 8.31 -3.70
N GLN A 88 -0.56 7.84 -2.89
CA GLN A 88 -0.75 6.41 -2.67
C GLN A 88 -1.30 5.74 -3.94
N THR A 89 -2.05 6.44 -4.78
CA THR A 89 -2.63 5.86 -6.00
C THR A 89 -1.59 5.65 -7.11
N GLY A 90 -0.46 6.39 -7.08
CA GLY A 90 0.49 6.48 -8.20
C GLY A 90 -0.06 7.24 -9.42
N PHE A 91 -1.21 7.91 -9.27
CA PHE A 91 -1.89 8.72 -10.27
C PHE A 91 -2.07 10.16 -9.80
N GLU A 92 -1.05 10.74 -9.14
CA GLU A 92 -1.10 12.10 -8.57
C GLU A 92 -1.48 13.19 -9.57
N ASP A 93 -1.17 13.00 -10.85
CA ASP A 93 -1.50 13.93 -11.93
C ASP A 93 -2.89 13.69 -12.54
N ASN A 94 -3.67 12.73 -12.05
CA ASN A 94 -4.99 12.47 -12.59
C ASN A 94 -5.94 13.66 -12.31
N PRO A 95 -6.62 14.22 -13.34
CA PRO A 95 -7.54 15.35 -13.18
C PRO A 95 -8.61 15.11 -12.10
N ALA A 96 -9.03 13.86 -11.89
CA ALA A 96 -10.00 13.50 -10.84
C ALA A 96 -9.55 13.87 -9.41
N PHE A 97 -8.24 14.03 -9.18
CA PHE A 97 -7.67 14.40 -7.87
C PHE A 97 -7.18 15.86 -7.81
N ASN A 98 -7.21 16.59 -8.94
CA ASN A 98 -6.65 17.94 -9.08
C ASN A 98 -7.73 19.02 -9.18
N LEU A 99 -8.58 19.15 -8.15
CA LEU A 99 -9.71 20.08 -8.11
C LEU A 99 -9.34 21.58 -8.25
N TRP A 100 -8.06 21.93 -8.07
CA TRP A 100 -7.57 23.31 -7.96
C TRP A 100 -6.90 23.84 -9.23
N HIS A 101 -6.63 22.99 -10.21
CA HIS A 101 -6.04 23.43 -11.47
C HIS A 101 -7.12 23.65 -12.53
N ALA A 102 -7.07 24.80 -13.22
CA ALA A 102 -8.04 25.15 -14.24
C ALA A 102 -8.13 24.13 -15.39
N TRP A 103 -7.05 23.37 -15.66
CA TRP A 103 -7.04 22.30 -16.67
C TRP A 103 -7.80 21.03 -16.24
N ALA A 104 -8.05 20.86 -14.94
CA ALA A 104 -8.76 19.71 -14.38
C ALA A 104 -10.24 20.01 -14.07
N GLN A 105 -10.65 21.29 -14.09
CA GLN A 105 -12.04 21.71 -14.00
C GLN A 105 -12.69 21.70 -15.38
N GLY A 106 -13.15 20.53 -15.84
CA GLY A 106 -13.87 20.42 -17.10
C GLY A 106 -13.62 19.13 -17.87
N VAL A 107 -13.47 18.00 -17.18
CA VAL A 107 -13.55 16.70 -17.85
C VAL A 107 -15.02 16.47 -18.22
N ASP A 108 -15.41 16.99 -19.38
CA ASP A 108 -16.61 16.62 -20.14
C ASP A 108 -16.18 15.84 -21.39
#